data_AF-A0A6J1TL88-F1
#
_entry.id   AF-A0A6J1TL88-F1
#
_cell.length_a   1.000
_cell.length_b   1.000
_cell.length_c   1.000
_cell.angle_alpha   90.00
_cell.angle_beta   90.00
_cell.angle_gamma   90.00
#
_symmetry.space_group_name_H-M   'P 1'
#
loop_
_entity.id
_entity.type
_entity.pdbx_description
1 polymer ?
#
loop_
_entity_poly.entity_id
_entity_poly.type
_entity_poly.pdbx_seq_one_letter_code
_entity_poly.pdbx_strand_id
1 'polypeptide(L)'
;MSAERSLRTSMQALLLLAGLAAVLAAPGPQPGPNPYPVAYPGPNPYPLPHPYPYPVAAPYPVARPLPGPGPQNRPPVSDTALENALGDRRYLQRQLKCALGEAPCDPVGRRLKTLAPLVLRGACPQCSPQETRQIQKVLSHIQRNYPREWSKLIREYAG
;
A
#
# COMPACT_ATOMS: atom_id res chain seq x y z
N MET A 1 53.87 41.13 14.66
CA MET A 1 52.39 41.02 14.51
C MET A 1 51.93 39.83 13.66
N SER A 2 52.78 38.82 13.40
CA SER A 2 52.46 37.70 12.48
C SER A 2 52.22 36.34 13.16
N ALA A 3 52.60 36.18 14.44
CA ALA A 3 52.45 34.91 15.15
C ALA A 3 51.01 34.65 15.65
N GLU A 4 50.28 35.70 16.03
CA GLU A 4 48.93 35.57 16.63
C GLU A 4 47.83 35.26 15.60
N ARG A 5 48.07 35.57 14.31
CA ARG A 5 47.12 35.23 13.23
C ARG A 5 47.13 33.74 12.91
N SER A 6 48.27 33.06 13.08
CA SER A 6 48.44 31.63 12.76
C SER A 6 47.72 30.70 13.75
N LEU A 7 47.64 31.09 15.03
CA LEU A 7 46.87 30.34 16.03
C LEU A 7 45.36 30.44 15.80
N ARG A 8 44.86 31.61 15.38
CA ARG A 8 43.43 31.82 15.08
C ARG A 8 42.98 31.03 13.85
N THR A 9 43.80 30.95 12.80
CA THR A 9 43.51 30.12 11.63
C THR A 9 43.52 28.63 11.93
N SER A 10 44.37 28.19 12.86
CA SER A 10 44.46 26.77 13.25
C SER A 10 43.26 26.34 14.11
N MET A 11 42.78 27.19 15.02
CA MET A 11 41.56 26.91 15.81
C MET A 11 40.27 26.92 14.96
N GLN A 12 40.18 27.77 13.93
CA GLN A 12 39.03 27.75 13.01
C GLN A 12 38.99 26.50 12.14
N ALA A 13 40.15 25.97 11.72
CA ALA A 13 40.22 24.71 10.97
C ALA A 13 39.75 23.49 11.80
N LEU A 14 40.05 23.47 13.12
CA LEU A 14 39.59 22.40 14.02
C LEU A 14 38.07 22.41 14.22
N LEU A 15 37.42 23.58 14.29
CA LEU A 15 35.96 23.70 14.46
C LEU A 15 35.17 23.23 13.23
N LEU A 16 35.72 23.40 12.02
CA LEU A 16 35.06 22.93 10.80
C LEU A 16 35.09 21.40 10.65
N LEU A 17 36.11 20.72 11.18
CA LEU A 17 36.22 19.26 11.11
C LEU A 17 35.30 18.54 12.13
N ALA A 18 34.98 19.20 13.26
CA ALA A 18 34.08 18.62 14.27
C ALA A 18 32.58 18.67 13.86
N GLY A 19 32.20 19.47 12.85
CA GLY A 19 30.80 19.67 12.44
C GLY A 19 30.21 18.59 11.51
N LEU A 20 31.02 17.66 10.99
CA LEU A 20 30.58 16.69 9.96
C LEU A 20 30.05 15.35 10.51
N ALA A 21 30.06 15.13 11.82
CA ALA A 21 29.75 13.81 12.41
C ALA A 21 28.28 13.58 12.82
N ALA A 22 27.35 14.51 12.61
CA ALA A 22 26.02 14.45 13.23
C ALA A 22 24.83 14.15 12.28
N VAL A 23 25.04 13.62 11.07
CA VAL A 23 23.95 13.41 10.07
C VAL A 23 23.65 11.93 9.80
N LEU A 24 23.69 11.02 10.78
CA LEU A 24 23.46 9.59 10.50
C LEU A 24 22.58 8.79 11.48
N ALA A 25 21.73 9.41 12.31
CA ALA A 25 20.79 8.61 13.10
C ALA A 25 19.46 9.32 13.37
N ALA A 26 18.64 9.52 12.33
CA ALA A 26 17.20 9.67 12.54
C ALA A 26 16.57 8.27 12.53
N PRO A 27 16.08 7.74 13.66
CA PRO A 27 15.25 6.54 13.65
C PRO A 27 13.99 6.83 12.84
N GLY A 28 13.68 5.96 11.87
CA GLY A 28 12.44 6.07 11.09
C GLY A 28 11.19 6.02 11.98
N PRO A 29 10.03 6.49 11.47
CA PRO A 29 8.78 6.47 12.24
C PRO A 29 8.45 5.03 12.64
N GLN A 30 8.40 4.77 13.95
CA GLN A 30 7.96 3.50 14.48
C GLN A 30 6.47 3.30 14.17
N PRO A 31 6.03 2.09 13.76
CA PRO A 31 4.62 1.78 13.69
C PRO A 31 4.04 1.89 15.11
N GLY A 32 3.10 2.82 15.30
CA GLY A 32 2.39 2.98 16.56
C GLY A 32 1.66 1.69 16.96
N PRO A 33 1.42 1.46 18.26
CA PRO A 33 0.65 0.32 18.70
C PRO A 33 -0.75 0.37 18.06
N ASN A 34 -1.16 -0.75 17.48
CA ASN A 34 -2.49 -0.93 16.91
C ASN A 34 -3.55 -0.64 18.00
N PRO A 35 -4.39 0.40 17.85
CA PRO A 35 -5.37 0.80 18.87
C PRO A 35 -6.59 -0.12 18.92
N TYR A 36 -6.69 -1.12 18.04
CA TYR A 36 -7.83 -2.04 18.06
C TYR A 36 -7.65 -3.08 19.18
N PRO A 37 -8.51 -3.07 20.22
CA PRO A 37 -8.54 -4.17 21.17
C PRO A 37 -8.92 -5.45 20.42
N VAL A 38 -8.09 -6.47 20.56
CA VAL A 38 -8.41 -7.81 20.08
C VAL A 38 -9.63 -8.26 20.89
N ALA A 39 -10.79 -8.32 20.25
CA ALA A 39 -12.00 -8.84 20.87
C ALA A 39 -11.78 -10.33 21.18
N TYR A 40 -11.55 -10.65 22.44
CA TYR A 40 -11.49 -12.04 22.89
C TYR A 40 -12.86 -12.70 22.66
N PRO A 41 -12.90 -13.92 22.11
CA PRO A 41 -14.15 -14.68 22.04
C PRO A 41 -14.50 -15.15 23.46
N GLY A 42 -15.35 -14.39 24.15
CA GLY A 42 -16.05 -14.88 25.32
C GLY A 42 -17.15 -15.86 24.91
N PRO A 43 -17.45 -16.89 25.72
CA PRO A 43 -18.60 -17.76 25.46
C PRO A 43 -19.89 -16.94 25.63
N ASN A 44 -20.68 -16.82 24.56
CA ASN A 44 -22.00 -16.18 24.60
C ASN A 44 -22.93 -17.01 25.52
N PRO A 45 -23.41 -16.48 26.68
CA PRO A 45 -24.05 -17.32 27.69
C PRO A 45 -25.55 -17.55 27.51
N TYR A 46 -26.17 -17.16 26.39
CA TYR A 46 -27.63 -17.21 26.27
C TYR A 46 -28.13 -18.06 25.09
N PRO A 47 -28.68 -19.27 25.35
CA PRO A 47 -29.63 -19.89 24.45
C PRO A 47 -31.02 -19.32 24.75
N LEU A 48 -31.57 -18.51 23.85
CA LEU A 48 -33.00 -18.20 23.86
C LEU A 48 -33.76 -19.40 23.25
N PRO A 49 -34.77 -19.97 23.92
CA PRO A 49 -35.62 -20.99 23.31
C PRO A 49 -36.61 -20.34 22.34
N HIS A 50 -36.62 -20.79 21.08
CA HIS A 50 -37.62 -20.39 20.09
C HIS A 50 -38.73 -21.45 20.01
N PRO A 51 -40.01 -21.11 20.26
CA PRO A 51 -41.10 -22.09 20.30
C PRO A 51 -41.81 -22.31 18.96
N TYR A 52 -41.13 -22.08 17.82
CA TYR A 52 -41.73 -22.29 16.51
C TYR A 52 -41.08 -23.46 15.77
N PRO A 53 -41.87 -24.42 15.25
CA PRO A 53 -41.36 -25.42 14.31
C PRO A 53 -41.11 -24.72 12.97
N TYR A 54 -39.91 -24.21 12.77
CA TYR A 54 -39.46 -23.86 11.43
C TYR A 54 -39.28 -25.16 10.64
N PRO A 55 -39.73 -25.23 9.39
CA PRO A 55 -39.36 -26.33 8.51
C PRO A 55 -37.84 -26.31 8.38
N VAL A 56 -37.17 -27.42 8.69
CA VAL A 56 -35.75 -27.59 8.42
C VAL A 56 -35.53 -27.40 6.92
N ALA A 57 -35.07 -26.22 6.53
CA ALA A 57 -34.55 -26.00 5.20
C ALA A 57 -33.47 -27.07 4.96
N ALA A 58 -33.58 -27.76 3.83
CA ALA A 58 -32.64 -28.76 3.38
C ALA A 58 -31.19 -28.32 3.61
N PRO A 59 -30.24 -29.24 3.86
CA PRO A 59 -28.83 -28.88 3.99
C PRO A 59 -28.44 -28.06 2.78
N TYR A 60 -28.22 -26.75 2.98
CA TYR A 60 -27.76 -25.86 1.92
C TYR A 60 -26.56 -26.55 1.28
N PRO A 61 -26.51 -26.68 -0.06
CA PRO A 61 -25.30 -27.18 -0.68
C PRO A 61 -24.17 -26.26 -0.20
N VAL A 62 -23.19 -26.83 0.51
CA VAL A 62 -21.97 -26.13 0.88
C VAL A 62 -21.49 -25.50 -0.41
N ALA A 63 -21.50 -24.17 -0.50
CA ALA A 63 -21.02 -23.48 -1.68
C ALA A 63 -19.63 -24.05 -1.94
N ARG A 64 -19.45 -24.71 -3.10
CA ARG A 64 -18.13 -25.23 -3.48
C ARG A 64 -17.15 -24.08 -3.28
N PRO A 65 -15.99 -24.30 -2.64
CA PRO A 65 -14.95 -23.29 -2.61
C PRO A 65 -14.80 -22.76 -4.02
N LEU A 66 -15.04 -21.45 -4.21
CA LEU A 66 -14.82 -20.81 -5.49
C LEU A 66 -13.41 -21.24 -5.91
N PRO A 67 -13.22 -21.77 -7.13
CA PRO A 67 -11.87 -22.05 -7.61
C PRO A 67 -11.06 -20.77 -7.40
N GLY A 68 -10.02 -20.86 -6.56
CA GLY A 68 -9.13 -19.74 -6.32
C GLY A 68 -8.70 -19.20 -7.69
N PRO A 69 -8.48 -17.88 -7.84
CA PRO A 69 -8.10 -17.32 -9.13
C PRO A 69 -6.90 -18.11 -9.63
N GLY A 70 -7.10 -18.88 -10.70
CA GLY A 70 -6.08 -19.78 -11.24
C GLY A 70 -4.80 -19.03 -11.56
N PRO A 71 -3.67 -19.73 -11.77
CA PRO A 71 -2.41 -19.10 -12.12
C PRO A 71 -2.66 -18.20 -13.32
N GLN A 72 -2.53 -16.89 -13.11
CA GLN A 72 -2.82 -15.91 -14.14
C GLN A 72 -1.66 -16.02 -15.12
N ASN A 73 -1.88 -16.75 -16.21
CA ASN A 73 -0.96 -16.82 -17.33
C ASN A 73 -0.98 -15.46 -18.04
N ARG A 74 -0.43 -14.46 -17.35
CA ARG A 74 -0.38 -13.07 -17.79
C ARG A 74 1.02 -12.85 -18.33
N PRO A 75 1.15 -12.32 -19.55
CA PRO A 75 2.45 -11.90 -20.03
C PRO A 75 3.02 -10.85 -19.07
N PRO A 76 4.31 -10.96 -18.69
CA PRO A 76 4.96 -9.99 -17.84
C PRO A 76 4.91 -8.60 -18.50
N VAL A 77 4.71 -7.56 -17.68
CA VAL A 77 4.69 -6.17 -18.16
C VAL A 77 6.13 -5.68 -18.28
N SER A 78 6.53 -5.20 -19.45
CA SER A 78 7.85 -4.57 -19.64
C SER A 78 7.91 -3.19 -19.01
N ASP A 79 9.09 -2.75 -18.60
CA ASP A 79 9.25 -1.44 -17.96
C ASP A 79 8.88 -0.29 -18.91
N THR A 80 9.19 -0.40 -20.21
CA THR A 80 8.78 0.60 -21.21
C THR A 80 7.25 0.70 -21.33
N ALA A 81 6.55 -0.44 -21.32
CA ALA A 81 5.08 -0.43 -21.37
C ALA A 81 4.49 0.20 -20.11
N LEU A 82 5.11 -0.03 -18.95
CA LEU A 82 4.74 0.62 -17.70
C LEU A 82 4.92 2.14 -17.79
N GLU A 83 6.07 2.62 -18.26
CA GLU A 83 6.33 4.06 -18.39
C GLU A 83 5.34 4.74 -19.34
N ASN A 84 5.04 4.10 -20.47
CA ASN A 84 4.06 4.61 -21.41
C ASN A 84 2.67 4.73 -20.76
N ALA A 85 2.27 3.74 -19.97
CA ALA A 85 1.01 3.77 -19.23
C ALA A 85 0.99 4.85 -18.13
N LEU A 86 2.12 5.08 -17.45
CA LEU A 86 2.27 6.15 -16.46
C LEU A 86 2.28 7.54 -17.10
N GLY A 87 2.84 7.67 -18.31
CA GLY A 87 2.86 8.90 -19.08
C GLY A 87 1.50 9.28 -19.68
N ASP A 88 0.63 8.29 -19.97
CA ASP A 88 -0.72 8.55 -20.46
C ASP A 88 -1.67 8.96 -19.31
N ARG A 89 -1.79 10.28 -19.13
CA ARG A 89 -2.67 10.88 -18.11
C ARG A 89 -4.13 10.46 -18.26
N ARG A 90 -4.63 10.31 -19.49
CA ARG A 90 -6.03 9.93 -19.73
C ARG A 90 -6.25 8.49 -19.33
N TYR A 91 -5.33 7.60 -19.70
CA TYR A 91 -5.37 6.20 -19.29
C TYR A 91 -5.30 6.08 -17.77
N LEU A 92 -4.30 6.70 -17.13
CA LEU A 92 -4.12 6.60 -15.69
C LEU A 92 -5.34 7.12 -14.92
N GLN A 93 -5.93 8.24 -15.36
CA GLN A 93 -7.13 8.78 -14.73
C GLN A 93 -8.34 7.84 -14.86
N ARG A 94 -8.51 7.15 -15.99
CA ARG A 94 -9.55 6.11 -16.13
C ARG A 94 -9.32 4.96 -15.17
N GLN A 95 -8.07 4.51 -15.03
CA GLN A 95 -7.71 3.44 -14.09
C GLN A 95 -7.99 3.82 -12.63
N LEU A 96 -7.62 5.05 -12.24
CA LEU A 96 -7.89 5.58 -10.90
C LEU A 96 -9.40 5.68 -10.63
N LYS A 97 -10.18 6.19 -11.58
CA LYS A 97 -11.65 6.26 -11.45
C LYS A 97 -12.28 4.87 -11.34
N CYS A 98 -11.80 3.89 -12.12
CA CYS A 98 -12.23 2.50 -11.98
C CYS A 98 -11.94 1.96 -10.57
N ALA A 99 -10.73 2.18 -10.06
CA ALA A 99 -10.35 1.75 -8.71
C ALA A 99 -11.24 2.40 -7.65
N LEU A 100 -11.67 3.65 -7.84
CA LEU A 100 -12.62 4.35 -6.97
C LEU A 100 -14.11 4.01 -7.21
N GLY A 101 -14.43 3.19 -8.21
CA GLY A 101 -15.82 2.89 -8.58
C GLY A 101 -16.55 4.03 -9.28
N GLU A 102 -15.84 5.08 -9.72
CA GLU A 102 -16.39 6.24 -10.41
C GLU A 102 -16.54 6.02 -11.94
N ALA A 103 -15.96 4.95 -12.47
CA ALA A 103 -15.99 4.61 -13.90
C ALA A 103 -15.96 3.09 -14.12
N PRO A 104 -16.44 2.59 -15.27
CA PRO A 104 -16.31 1.18 -15.63
C PRO A 104 -14.84 0.79 -15.75
N CYS A 105 -14.54 -0.43 -15.32
CA CYS A 105 -13.20 -0.99 -15.35
C CYS A 105 -12.97 -1.84 -16.59
N ASP A 106 -11.83 -1.66 -17.24
CA ASP A 106 -11.30 -2.59 -18.22
C ASP A 106 -10.64 -3.80 -17.51
N PRO A 107 -10.17 -4.84 -18.24
CA PRO A 107 -9.51 -5.99 -17.62
C PRO A 107 -8.31 -5.61 -16.74
N VAL A 108 -7.54 -4.57 -17.12
CA VAL A 108 -6.40 -4.12 -16.31
C VAL A 108 -6.89 -3.44 -15.03
N GLY A 109 -7.82 -2.49 -15.15
CA GLY A 109 -8.40 -1.78 -14.01
C GLY A 109 -9.07 -2.70 -12.99
N ARG A 110 -9.82 -3.72 -13.45
CA ARG A 110 -10.41 -4.73 -12.55
C ARG A 110 -9.36 -5.45 -11.71
N ARG A 111 -8.24 -5.82 -12.34
CA ARG A 111 -7.15 -6.49 -11.64
C ARG A 111 -6.48 -5.57 -10.62
N LEU A 112 -6.20 -4.32 -11.02
CA LEU A 112 -5.64 -3.33 -10.11
C LEU A 112 -6.55 -3.09 -8.91
N LYS A 113 -7.86 -2.98 -9.14
CA LYS A 113 -8.87 -2.82 -8.09
C LYS A 113 -8.84 -3.97 -7.08
N THR A 114 -8.74 -5.22 -7.56
CA THR A 114 -8.65 -6.40 -6.68
C THR A 114 -7.36 -6.43 -5.86
N LEU A 115 -6.24 -5.98 -6.43
CA LEU A 115 -4.93 -6.00 -5.76
C LEU A 115 -4.67 -4.77 -4.89
N ALA A 116 -5.35 -3.66 -5.15
CA ALA A 116 -5.22 -2.39 -4.43
C ALA A 116 -5.22 -2.52 -2.90
N PRO A 117 -6.17 -3.22 -2.25
CA PRO A 117 -6.17 -3.34 -0.79
C PRO A 117 -4.93 -4.05 -0.23
N LEU A 118 -4.39 -5.04 -0.94
CA LEU A 118 -3.19 -5.76 -0.53
C LEU A 118 -1.97 -4.84 -0.67
N VAL A 119 -1.80 -4.27 -1.86
CA VAL A 119 -0.67 -3.42 -2.23
C VAL A 119 -0.57 -2.18 -1.35
N LEU A 120 -1.70 -1.52 -1.07
CA LEU A 120 -1.74 -0.31 -0.24
C LEU A 120 -1.44 -0.58 1.24
N ARG A 121 -1.67 -1.82 1.71
CA ARG A 121 -1.25 -2.28 3.06
C ARG A 121 0.20 -2.76 3.11
N GLY A 122 0.92 -2.68 1.99
CA GLY A 122 2.32 -3.11 1.88
C GLY A 122 2.50 -4.62 1.67
N ALA A 123 1.45 -5.36 1.37
CA ALA A 123 1.52 -6.80 1.14
C ALA A 123 1.24 -7.13 -0.33
N CYS A 124 2.12 -7.90 -0.97
CA CYS A 124 1.77 -8.59 -2.21
C CYS A 124 2.34 -10.01 -2.22
N PRO A 125 1.61 -10.99 -1.66
CA PRO A 125 2.09 -12.38 -1.56
C PRO A 125 2.15 -13.10 -2.92
N GLN A 126 1.65 -12.48 -3.98
CA GLN A 126 1.56 -13.06 -5.32
C GLN A 126 2.33 -12.22 -6.36
N CYS A 127 3.15 -11.26 -5.92
CA CYS A 127 3.96 -10.44 -6.81
C CYS A 127 5.38 -11.01 -6.94
N SER A 128 5.89 -11.02 -8.16
CA SER A 128 7.31 -11.20 -8.46
C SER A 128 8.14 -9.98 -8.01
N PRO A 129 9.48 -10.12 -7.86
CA PRO A 129 10.35 -8.99 -7.54
C PRO A 129 10.27 -7.85 -8.56
N GLN A 130 10.02 -8.16 -9.83
CA GLN A 130 9.81 -7.15 -10.87
C GLN A 130 8.50 -6.40 -10.64
N GLU A 131 7.39 -7.12 -10.43
CA GLU A 131 6.09 -6.51 -10.16
C GLU A 131 6.12 -5.63 -8.92
N THR A 132 6.80 -6.06 -7.85
CA THR A 132 6.96 -5.24 -6.65
C THR A 132 7.63 -3.90 -6.95
N ARG A 133 8.72 -3.88 -7.74
CA ARG A 133 9.37 -2.62 -8.14
C ARG A 133 8.46 -1.75 -9.00
N GLN A 134 7.75 -2.36 -9.96
CA GLN A 134 6.81 -1.68 -10.84
C GLN A 134 5.65 -1.06 -10.05
N ILE A 135 5.10 -1.80 -9.09
CA ILE A 135 4.06 -1.32 -8.17
C ILE A 135 4.55 -0.11 -7.38
N GLN A 136 5.73 -0.20 -6.75
CA GLN A 136 6.29 0.93 -6.00
C GLN A 136 6.46 2.17 -6.86
N LYS A 137 6.87 1.99 -8.12
CA LYS A 137 6.98 3.08 -9.10
C LYS A 137 5.61 3.69 -9.42
N VAL A 138 4.59 2.87 -9.66
CA VAL A 138 3.21 3.30 -9.90
C VAL A 138 2.67 4.09 -8.70
N LEU A 139 2.81 3.56 -7.48
CA LEU A 139 2.35 4.22 -6.26
C LEU A 139 3.03 5.58 -6.08
N SER A 140 4.36 5.63 -6.25
CA SER A 140 5.13 6.87 -6.17
C SER A 140 4.70 7.89 -7.23
N HIS A 141 4.39 7.44 -8.45
CA HIS A 141 3.92 8.31 -9.52
C HIS A 141 2.53 8.88 -9.21
N ILE A 142 1.60 8.05 -8.74
CA ILE A 142 0.24 8.47 -8.38
C ILE A 142 0.27 9.47 -7.21
N GLN A 143 1.06 9.20 -6.16
CA GLN A 143 1.21 10.10 -5.02
C GLN A 143 1.66 11.51 -5.42
N ARG A 144 2.64 11.61 -6.33
CA ARG A 144 3.20 12.89 -6.76
C ARG A 144 2.31 13.64 -7.75
N ASN A 145 1.68 12.94 -8.69
CA ASN A 145 0.97 13.56 -9.81
C ASN A 145 -0.56 13.62 -9.63
N TYR A 146 -1.13 12.78 -8.78
CA TYR A 146 -2.58 12.62 -8.55
C TYR A 146 -2.91 12.55 -7.05
N PRO A 147 -2.52 13.56 -6.25
CA PRO A 147 -2.67 13.51 -4.79
C PRO A 147 -4.14 13.45 -4.34
N ARG A 148 -5.07 14.01 -5.12
CA ARG A 148 -6.50 14.00 -4.79
C ARG A 148 -7.09 12.60 -4.90
N GLU A 149 -6.81 11.91 -6.01
CA GLU A 149 -7.20 10.53 -6.25
C GLU A 149 -6.50 9.59 -5.27
N TRP A 150 -5.21 9.83 -4.99
CA TRP A 150 -4.46 9.08 -3.99
C TRP A 150 -5.13 9.12 -2.62
N SER A 151 -5.53 10.30 -2.13
CA SER A 151 -6.22 10.42 -0.84
C SER A 151 -7.55 9.66 -0.84
N LYS A 152 -8.28 9.62 -1.96
CA LYS A 152 -9.50 8.81 -2.06
C LYS A 152 -9.19 7.32 -1.99
N LEU A 153 -8.15 6.85 -2.70
CA LEU A 153 -7.74 5.44 -2.68
C LEU A 153 -7.33 4.98 -1.28
N ILE A 154 -6.58 5.80 -0.55
CA ILE A 154 -6.19 5.50 0.83
C ILE A 154 -7.42 5.39 1.73
N ARG A 155 -8.38 6.31 1.62
CA ARG A 155 -9.63 6.22 2.39
C ARG A 155 -10.46 4.99 2.05
N GLU A 156 -10.48 4.59 0.78
CA GLU A 156 -11.25 3.44 0.31
C GLU A 156 -10.64 2.10 0.75
N TYR A 157 -9.30 1.97 0.71
CA TYR A 157 -8.64 0.66 0.82
C TYR A 157 -7.73 0.48 2.04
N ALA A 158 -7.24 1.58 2.62
CA ALA A 158 -6.34 1.59 3.77
C ALA A 158 -7.00 2.13 5.06
N GLY A 159 -8.29 2.47 4.99
CA GLY A 159 -9.15 2.75 6.15
C GLY A 159 -9.55 1.48 6.91
#